data_AF-A0A969CK43-F1
#
_entry.id   AF-A0A969CK43-F1
#
_cell.length_a   1.000
_cell.length_b   1.000
_cell.length_c   1.000
_cell.angle_alpha   90.00
_cell.angle_beta   90.00
_cell.angle_gamma   90.00
#
_symmetry.space_group_name_H-M   'P 1'
#
loop_
_entity.id
_entity.type
_entity.pdbx_description
1 polymer ?
#
loop_
_entity_poly.entity_id
_entity_poly.type
_entity_poly.pdbx_seq_one_letter_code
_entity_poly.pdbx_strand_id
1 'polypeptide(L)'
;MTLLKKLSIAAASSAAAFLALASFATDAAQAALFKYSFSSEEANGYFIYDDSAQGTEDSSISTIYYDAVKEYKVDLGDGEVYEGTTGNAVVFLVRQGQDGITAPETDDFLLEVRASQREPESQYSFVTYFHYPKGTFEESRELPTSVPSTATVDVYPNVDFPTTLGETAFSGTVQTRIEKIPEPALIFGLLQVSAWLILCRRRLEHPSRSRLHRIV
;
A
#
# COMPACT_ATOMS: atom_id res chain seq x y z
N MET A 1 -40.77 0.91 -47.17
CA MET A 1 -40.76 0.71 -45.70
C MET A 1 -39.83 -0.43 -45.30
N THR A 2 -38.50 -0.32 -45.46
CA THR A 2 -37.60 -1.45 -45.12
C THR A 2 -36.16 -1.03 -44.79
N LEU A 3 -35.94 0.19 -44.30
CA LEU A 3 -34.59 0.69 -43.97
C LEU A 3 -34.45 1.35 -42.59
N LEU A 4 -35.50 1.33 -41.77
CA LEU A 4 -35.45 1.83 -40.38
C LEU A 4 -35.40 0.71 -39.31
N LYS A 5 -35.51 -0.57 -39.68
CA LYS A 5 -35.50 -1.68 -38.70
C LYS A 5 -34.14 -2.32 -38.43
N LYS A 6 -33.05 -1.84 -39.03
CA LYS A 6 -31.71 -2.46 -38.87
C LYS A 6 -30.74 -1.67 -37.98
N LEU A 7 -31.13 -0.51 -37.46
CA LEU A 7 -30.27 0.30 -36.58
C LEU A 7 -30.56 0.15 -35.08
N SER A 8 -31.58 -0.61 -34.70
CA SER A 8 -32.03 -0.67 -33.29
C SER A 8 -31.51 -1.85 -32.48
N ILE A 9 -30.72 -2.77 -33.04
CA ILE A 9 -30.25 -3.97 -32.30
C ILE A 9 -28.76 -3.88 -31.92
N ALA A 10 -27.97 -3.01 -32.56
CA ALA A 10 -26.55 -2.87 -32.23
C ALA A 10 -26.26 -1.85 -31.11
N ALA A 11 -27.23 -1.00 -30.73
CA ALA A 11 -27.05 0.04 -29.72
C ALA A 11 -27.58 -0.34 -28.32
N ALA A 12 -28.34 -1.43 -28.19
CA ALA A 12 -28.88 -1.88 -26.90
C ALA A 12 -27.97 -2.89 -26.17
N SER A 13 -26.98 -3.47 -26.85
CA SER A 13 -26.06 -4.46 -26.27
C SER A 13 -24.82 -3.84 -25.60
N SER A 14 -24.49 -2.58 -25.88
CA SER A 14 -23.32 -1.93 -25.27
C SER A 14 -23.59 -1.35 -23.87
N ALA A 15 -24.81 -0.91 -23.58
CA ALA A 15 -25.16 -0.38 -22.27
C ALA A 15 -25.28 -1.48 -21.20
N ALA A 16 -25.81 -2.66 -21.57
CA ALA A 16 -25.91 -3.80 -20.67
C ALA A 16 -24.54 -4.43 -20.36
N ALA A 17 -23.59 -4.42 -21.31
CA ALA A 17 -22.23 -4.88 -21.07
C ALA A 17 -21.43 -3.91 -20.18
N PHE A 18 -21.61 -2.59 -20.33
CA PHE A 18 -20.99 -1.60 -19.45
C PHE A 18 -21.60 -1.60 -18.04
N LEU A 19 -22.91 -1.81 -17.90
CA LEU A 19 -23.56 -1.95 -16.59
C LEU A 19 -23.25 -3.32 -15.95
N ALA A 20 -23.12 -4.40 -16.73
CA ALA A 20 -22.70 -5.70 -16.19
C ALA A 20 -21.25 -5.67 -15.69
N LEU A 21 -20.33 -4.98 -16.38
CA LEU A 21 -18.96 -4.77 -15.87
C LEU A 21 -18.92 -3.88 -14.63
N ALA A 22 -19.86 -2.95 -14.46
CA ALA A 22 -19.98 -2.15 -13.24
C ALA A 22 -20.63 -2.92 -12.07
N SER A 23 -21.33 -4.02 -12.34
CA SER A 23 -22.07 -4.80 -11.33
C SER A 23 -21.26 -5.96 -10.73
N PHE A 24 -20.10 -6.30 -11.30
CA PHE A 24 -19.19 -7.30 -10.74
C PHE A 24 -18.00 -6.68 -9.98
N ALA A 25 -17.98 -5.37 -9.81
CA ALA A 25 -17.02 -4.67 -8.96
C ALA A 25 -17.56 -4.42 -7.54
N THR A 26 -18.58 -5.17 -7.14
CA THR A 26 -19.03 -5.28 -5.76
C THR A 26 -18.81 -6.69 -5.28
N ASP A 27 -17.55 -7.11 -5.09
CA ASP A 27 -17.29 -8.26 -4.22
C ASP A 27 -15.87 -8.29 -3.67
N ALA A 28 -15.82 -8.58 -2.37
CA ALA A 28 -14.71 -8.56 -1.41
C ALA A 28 -14.04 -7.19 -1.20
N ALA A 29 -13.83 -6.82 0.07
CA ALA A 29 -12.82 -5.83 0.44
C ALA A 29 -11.47 -6.37 -0.06
N GLN A 30 -11.10 -5.98 -1.28
CA GLN A 30 -9.90 -6.46 -1.93
C GLN A 30 -8.72 -5.85 -1.18
N ALA A 31 -7.81 -6.73 -0.72
CA ALA A 31 -6.61 -6.40 0.04
C ALA A 31 -5.94 -5.15 -0.53
N ALA A 32 -5.91 -4.07 0.24
CA ALA A 32 -5.30 -2.82 -0.17
C ALA A 32 -3.86 -2.80 0.30
N LEU A 33 -2.95 -2.59 -0.64
CA LEU A 33 -1.55 -2.31 -0.30
C LEU A 33 -1.42 -0.84 0.06
N PHE A 34 -0.72 -0.58 1.16
CA PHE A 34 -0.36 0.76 1.61
C PHE A 34 1.14 0.90 1.64
N LYS A 35 1.64 2.04 1.18
CA LYS A 35 3.04 2.44 1.30
C LYS A 35 3.17 3.44 2.42
N TYR A 36 3.83 3.05 3.51
CA TYR A 36 4.35 3.97 4.50
C TYR A 36 5.71 4.48 4.04
N SER A 37 5.91 5.79 4.00
CA SER A 37 7.19 6.42 3.64
C SER A 37 7.62 7.38 4.74
N PHE A 38 8.93 7.52 4.93
CA PHE A 38 9.51 8.50 5.82
C PHE A 38 10.77 9.13 5.23
N SER A 39 11.07 10.37 5.62
CA SER A 39 12.22 11.10 5.11
C SER A 39 12.71 12.19 6.06
N SER A 40 14.03 12.30 6.19
CA SER A 40 14.79 13.42 6.76
C SER A 40 16.10 13.61 5.97
N GLU A 41 16.95 14.54 6.41
CA GLU A 41 18.28 14.71 5.82
C GLU A 41 19.18 13.48 6.04
N GLU A 42 18.96 12.74 7.13
CA GLU A 42 19.84 11.65 7.60
C GLU A 42 19.23 10.27 7.41
N ALA A 43 17.89 10.14 7.42
CA ALA A 43 17.22 8.84 7.32
C ALA A 43 16.00 8.88 6.42
N ASN A 44 15.94 7.97 5.46
CA ASN A 44 14.88 7.89 4.46
C ASN A 44 14.45 6.45 4.24
N GLY A 45 13.18 6.22 3.95
CA GLY A 45 12.74 4.87 3.67
C GLY A 45 11.27 4.72 3.44
N TYR A 46 10.87 3.47 3.24
CA TYR A 46 9.49 3.07 3.12
C TYR A 46 9.32 1.60 3.46
N PHE A 47 8.08 1.22 3.70
CA PHE A 47 7.66 -0.16 3.64
C PHE A 47 6.22 -0.25 3.12
N ILE A 48 5.94 -1.32 2.38
CA ILE A 48 4.65 -1.61 1.79
C ILE A 48 4.02 -2.75 2.57
N TYR A 49 2.81 -2.56 3.08
CA TYR A 49 2.08 -3.58 3.82
C TYR A 49 0.69 -3.83 3.26
N ASP A 50 0.22 -5.06 3.48
CA ASP A 50 -1.10 -5.54 3.13
C ASP A 50 -2.05 -5.38 4.32
N ASP A 51 -3.08 -4.54 4.17
CA ASP A 51 -4.06 -4.26 5.23
C ASP A 51 -5.00 -5.44 5.52
N SER A 52 -4.99 -6.48 4.69
CA SER A 52 -5.77 -7.70 4.90
C SER A 52 -5.06 -8.75 5.76
N ALA A 53 -3.79 -8.50 6.12
CA ALA A 53 -3.03 -9.38 6.99
C ALA A 53 -3.73 -9.56 8.35
N GLN A 54 -3.82 -10.80 8.83
CA GLN A 54 -4.41 -11.07 10.14
C GLN A 54 -3.43 -10.69 11.26
N GLY A 55 -3.85 -9.76 12.10
CA GLY A 55 -3.11 -9.37 13.30
C GLY A 55 -3.18 -10.45 14.37
N THR A 56 -2.06 -10.70 15.04
CA THR A 56 -1.97 -11.51 16.25
C THR A 56 -1.80 -10.57 17.43
N GLU A 57 -2.72 -10.61 18.40
CA GLU A 57 -2.54 -9.89 19.65
C GLU A 57 -1.35 -10.49 20.40
N ASP A 58 -0.30 -9.69 20.54
CA ASP A 58 0.93 -10.08 21.21
C ASP A 58 0.88 -9.70 22.70
N SER A 59 0.19 -8.60 23.02
CA SER A 59 -0.14 -8.19 24.39
C SER A 59 -1.45 -7.40 24.41
N SER A 60 -1.86 -6.89 25.58
CA SER A 60 -3.01 -5.98 25.68
C SER A 60 -2.81 -4.65 24.95
N ILE A 61 -1.56 -4.32 24.58
CA ILE A 61 -1.18 -3.04 23.98
C ILE A 61 -0.48 -3.18 22.62
N SER A 62 -0.15 -4.40 22.17
CA SER A 62 0.49 -4.70 20.88
C SER A 62 -0.37 -5.62 20.01
N THR A 63 -0.37 -5.36 18.71
CA THR A 63 -0.80 -6.32 17.69
C THR A 63 0.29 -6.43 16.62
N ILE A 64 0.72 -7.65 16.33
CA ILE A 64 1.74 -7.96 15.33
C ILE A 64 1.07 -8.54 14.09
N TYR A 65 1.43 -8.01 12.92
CA TYR A 65 0.97 -8.48 11.61
C TYR A 65 2.13 -9.18 10.91
N TYR A 66 2.21 -10.50 11.11
CA TYR A 66 3.29 -11.34 10.56
C TYR A 66 3.26 -11.38 9.03
N ASP A 67 4.42 -11.20 8.40
CA ASP A 67 4.61 -11.20 6.94
C ASP A 67 3.68 -10.22 6.19
N ALA A 68 3.17 -9.19 6.88
CA ALA A 68 2.30 -8.18 6.30
C ALA A 68 3.07 -7.23 5.39
N VAL A 69 4.34 -6.97 5.69
CA VAL A 69 5.22 -6.13 4.87
C VAL A 69 5.71 -6.95 3.69
N LYS A 70 5.51 -6.43 2.48
CA LYS A 70 5.86 -7.07 1.20
C LYS A 70 7.16 -6.55 0.58
N GLU A 71 7.56 -5.35 0.99
CA GLU A 71 8.77 -4.69 0.53
C GLU A 71 9.13 -3.61 1.53
N TYR A 72 10.40 -3.46 1.86
CA TYR A 72 10.90 -2.35 2.65
C TYR A 72 12.28 -1.88 2.18
N LYS A 73 12.57 -0.61 2.44
CA LYS A 73 13.89 -0.02 2.31
C LYS A 73 14.07 1.07 3.36
N VAL A 74 15.18 1.04 4.07
CA VAL A 74 15.62 2.04 5.04
C VAL A 74 17.06 2.41 4.73
N ASP A 75 17.31 3.70 4.52
CA ASP A 75 18.61 4.29 4.19
C ASP A 75 18.95 5.29 5.29
N LEU A 76 20.06 5.06 5.99
CA LEU A 76 20.54 5.89 7.11
C LEU A 76 21.68 6.84 6.71
N GLY A 77 21.92 7.02 5.40
CA GLY A 77 23.10 7.73 4.93
C GLY A 77 24.38 6.90 5.04
N ASP A 78 25.50 7.46 4.61
CA ASP A 78 26.85 6.86 4.65
C ASP A 78 26.98 5.42 4.08
N GLY A 79 26.02 5.00 3.24
CA GLY A 79 25.98 3.68 2.61
C GLY A 79 25.28 2.59 3.44
N GLU A 80 24.68 2.93 4.58
CA GLU A 80 23.89 2.00 5.40
C GLU A 80 22.46 1.88 4.87
N VAL A 81 22.24 0.84 4.05
CA VAL A 81 20.94 0.54 3.45
C VAL A 81 20.47 -0.85 3.90
N TYR A 82 19.25 -0.91 4.39
CA TYR A 82 18.54 -2.13 4.76
C TYR A 82 17.30 -2.27 3.88
N GLU A 83 17.23 -3.32 3.09
CA GLU A 83 16.10 -3.57 2.20
C GLU A 83 15.76 -5.07 2.17
N GLY A 84 14.53 -5.38 1.78
CA GLY A 84 14.08 -6.76 1.67
C GLY A 84 12.61 -6.87 1.28
N THR A 85 12.16 -8.09 1.06
CA THR A 85 10.80 -8.37 0.52
C THR A 85 9.85 -8.96 1.55
N THR A 86 10.22 -8.97 2.83
CA THR A 86 9.33 -9.43 3.91
C THR A 86 9.66 -8.76 5.23
N GLY A 87 8.65 -8.64 6.08
CA GLY A 87 8.76 -8.13 7.44
C GLY A 87 7.39 -8.14 8.11
N ASN A 88 7.38 -7.78 9.38
CA ASN A 88 6.17 -7.63 10.17
C ASN A 88 5.90 -6.14 10.39
N ALA A 89 4.62 -5.81 10.44
CA ALA A 89 4.16 -4.51 10.91
C ALA A 89 3.60 -4.69 12.32
N VAL A 90 3.93 -3.79 13.23
CA VAL A 90 3.46 -3.86 14.63
C VAL A 90 2.84 -2.52 14.99
N VAL A 91 1.65 -2.57 15.59
CA VAL A 91 0.95 -1.38 16.11
C VAL A 91 0.92 -1.49 17.63
N PHE A 92 1.40 -0.45 18.30
CA PHE A 92 1.65 -0.48 19.74
C PHE A 92 1.12 0.78 20.44
N LEU A 93 0.25 0.59 21.42
CA LEU A 93 -0.36 1.66 22.22
C LEU A 93 0.44 1.83 23.53
N VAL A 94 1.69 2.30 23.43
CA VAL A 94 2.66 2.37 24.56
C VAL A 94 2.06 3.01 25.81
N ARG A 95 1.30 4.09 25.62
CA ARG A 95 0.63 4.87 26.69
C ARG A 95 -0.31 4.04 27.58
N GLN A 96 -0.77 2.88 27.11
CA GLN A 96 -1.66 1.99 27.84
C GLN A 96 -0.88 0.96 28.69
N GLY A 97 0.40 1.22 28.94
CA GLY A 97 1.31 0.37 29.70
C GLY A 97 0.69 -0.20 30.98
N GLN A 98 1.13 -1.42 31.33
CA GLN A 98 0.67 -2.12 32.53
C GLN A 98 0.86 -1.28 33.79
N ASP A 99 -0.13 -1.38 34.69
CA ASP A 99 -0.19 -0.65 35.96
C ASP A 99 1.18 -0.57 36.67
N GLY A 100 1.72 0.64 36.78
CA GLY A 100 2.91 0.94 37.59
C GLY A 100 4.22 1.19 36.85
N ILE A 101 4.25 1.14 35.50
CA ILE A 101 5.43 1.49 34.70
C ILE A 101 5.18 2.84 33.99
N THR A 102 6.08 3.80 34.16
CA THR A 102 6.08 5.05 33.38
C THR A 102 6.44 4.73 31.93
N ALA A 103 5.43 4.42 31.12
CA ALA A 103 5.59 4.21 29.70
C ALA A 103 5.62 5.57 28.96
N PRO A 104 6.35 5.68 27.84
CA PRO A 104 6.22 6.82 26.94
C PRO A 104 4.74 7.07 26.58
N GLU A 105 4.31 8.34 26.58
CA GLU A 105 2.95 8.71 26.14
C GLU A 105 2.90 8.79 24.60
N THR A 106 3.26 7.69 23.93
CA THR A 106 3.29 7.57 22.47
C THR A 106 2.40 6.45 21.98
N ASP A 107 2.06 6.55 20.70
CA ASP A 107 1.48 5.48 19.91
C ASP A 107 2.51 5.14 18.82
N ASP A 108 2.92 3.89 18.72
CA ASP A 108 4.04 3.48 17.89
C ASP A 108 3.58 2.59 16.74
N PHE A 109 4.10 2.87 15.55
CA PHE A 109 4.05 1.97 14.41
C PHE A 109 5.45 1.46 14.14
N LEU A 110 5.60 0.17 13.92
CA LEU A 110 6.92 -0.46 13.87
C LEU A 110 7.05 -1.38 12.67
N LEU A 111 8.21 -1.30 12.02
CA LEU A 111 8.71 -2.29 11.08
C LEU A 111 9.65 -3.23 11.84
N GLU A 112 9.31 -4.52 11.87
CA GLU A 112 10.18 -5.59 12.38
C GLU A 112 10.61 -6.46 11.20
N VAL A 113 11.91 -6.70 11.06
CA VAL A 113 12.45 -7.71 10.16
C VAL A 113 13.21 -8.69 11.02
N ARG A 114 12.64 -9.88 11.19
CA ARG A 114 13.25 -10.94 12.00
C ARG A 114 14.61 -11.33 11.44
N ALA A 115 15.51 -11.83 12.28
CA ALA A 115 16.78 -12.42 11.86
C ALA A 115 16.63 -13.35 10.64
N SER A 116 15.64 -14.25 10.65
CA SER A 116 15.35 -15.19 9.55
C SER A 116 14.77 -14.55 8.27
N GLN A 117 14.40 -13.27 8.31
CA GLN A 117 13.84 -12.48 7.21
C GLN A 117 14.84 -11.45 6.65
N ARG A 118 16.04 -11.35 7.25
CA ARG A 118 17.06 -10.36 6.85
C ARG A 118 17.67 -10.71 5.50
N GLU A 119 17.90 -9.68 4.70
CA GLU A 119 18.64 -9.74 3.44
C GLU A 119 19.75 -8.66 3.46
N PRO A 120 21.05 -9.04 3.45
CA PRO A 120 21.58 -10.40 3.61
C PRO A 120 21.25 -11.02 4.97
N GLU A 121 21.36 -12.35 5.07
CA GLU A 121 21.07 -13.10 6.29
C GLU A 121 21.87 -12.57 7.48
N SER A 122 21.21 -12.43 8.63
CA SER A 122 21.81 -11.99 9.89
C SER A 122 21.21 -12.77 11.06
N GLN A 123 21.99 -12.98 12.12
CA GLN A 123 21.49 -13.54 13.38
C GLN A 123 20.65 -12.55 14.20
N TYR A 124 20.64 -11.27 13.80
CA TYR A 124 19.95 -10.19 14.48
C TYR A 124 18.76 -9.69 13.67
N SER A 125 17.70 -9.29 14.37
CA SER A 125 16.58 -8.58 13.79
C SER A 125 16.95 -7.12 13.48
N PHE A 126 16.24 -6.54 12.52
CA PHE A 126 16.24 -5.12 12.22
C PHE A 126 14.88 -4.55 12.63
N VAL A 127 14.88 -3.46 13.39
CA VAL A 127 13.65 -2.86 13.91
C VAL A 127 13.68 -1.35 13.66
N THR A 128 12.56 -0.79 13.24
CA THR A 128 12.37 0.67 13.15
C THR A 128 11.09 1.06 13.86
N TYR A 129 11.20 1.89 14.89
CA TYR A 129 10.07 2.47 15.61
C TYR A 129 9.70 3.82 15.02
N PHE A 130 8.41 4.07 14.82
CA PHE A 130 7.87 5.38 14.51
C PHE A 130 6.95 5.81 15.65
N HIS A 131 7.43 6.74 16.46
CA HIS A 131 6.73 7.28 17.62
C HIS A 131 5.86 8.46 17.21
N TYR A 132 4.56 8.32 17.47
CA TYR A 132 3.58 9.37 17.28
C TYR A 132 3.04 9.87 18.62
N PRO A 133 2.48 11.11 18.65
CA PRO A 133 1.80 11.61 19.83
C PRO A 133 0.69 10.65 20.29
N LYS A 134 0.50 10.54 21.61
CA LYS A 134 -0.60 9.79 22.21
C LYS A 134 -1.96 10.09 21.57
N GLY A 135 -2.72 9.04 21.31
CA GLY A 135 -4.06 9.10 20.72
C GLY A 135 -4.06 9.18 19.20
N THR A 136 -2.89 9.06 18.55
CA THR A 136 -2.77 9.00 17.09
C THR A 136 -3.52 7.80 16.52
N PHE A 137 -3.47 6.64 17.18
CA PHE A 137 -4.20 5.45 16.75
C PHE A 137 -5.52 5.27 17.52
N GLU A 138 -5.94 6.30 18.27
CA GLU A 138 -7.06 6.19 19.20
C GLU A 138 -6.89 4.93 20.05
N GLU A 139 -7.90 4.07 20.14
CA GLU A 139 -7.85 2.79 20.85
C GLU A 139 -7.64 1.60 19.90
N SER A 140 -7.31 1.87 18.63
CA SER A 140 -7.13 0.84 17.60
C SER A 140 -5.70 0.34 17.55
N ARG A 141 -5.55 -0.97 17.37
CA ARG A 141 -4.28 -1.64 17.03
C ARG A 141 -4.29 -2.19 15.60
N GLU A 142 -5.22 -1.72 14.77
CA GLU A 142 -5.30 -2.04 13.35
C GLU A 142 -4.17 -1.38 12.56
N LEU A 143 -3.77 -1.99 11.43
CA LEU A 143 -2.80 -1.39 10.53
C LEU A 143 -3.27 0.01 10.11
N PRO A 144 -2.48 1.07 10.35
CA PRO A 144 -2.93 2.42 10.08
C PRO A 144 -3.10 2.63 8.57
N THR A 145 -4.09 3.42 8.16
CA THR A 145 -4.23 3.87 6.76
C THR A 145 -3.89 5.35 6.59
N SER A 146 -3.62 6.02 7.71
CA SER A 146 -3.17 7.41 7.80
C SER A 146 -2.36 7.60 9.08
N VAL A 147 -1.41 8.54 9.04
CA VAL A 147 -0.58 8.95 10.17
C VAL A 147 -0.40 10.47 10.14
N PRO A 148 -0.05 11.11 11.26
CA PRO A 148 0.50 12.47 11.28
C PRO A 148 1.65 12.60 10.29
N SER A 149 1.91 13.81 9.80
CA SER A 149 2.96 14.04 8.80
C SER A 149 4.38 13.99 9.36
N THR A 150 4.53 13.78 10.67
CA THR A 150 5.83 13.71 11.35
C THR A 150 5.80 12.66 12.44
N ALA A 151 6.93 11.96 12.62
CA ALA A 151 7.19 11.05 13.72
C ALA A 151 8.61 11.26 14.26
N THR A 152 8.86 10.86 15.51
CA THR A 152 10.22 10.53 15.92
C THR A 152 10.49 9.09 15.51
N VAL A 153 11.60 8.83 14.84
CA VAL A 153 12.00 7.48 14.43
C VAL A 153 13.22 7.04 15.21
N ASP A 154 13.23 5.78 15.65
CA ASP A 154 14.40 5.10 16.21
C ASP A 154 14.70 3.85 15.38
N VAL A 155 15.91 3.74 14.84
CA VAL A 155 16.34 2.63 13.98
C VAL A 155 17.36 1.76 14.69
N TYR A 156 17.06 0.47 14.81
CA TYR A 156 17.87 -0.53 15.49
C TYR A 156 18.27 -1.64 14.52
N PRO A 157 19.48 -1.59 13.95
CA PRO A 157 19.79 -2.46 12.82
C PRO A 157 20.14 -3.90 13.19
N ASN A 158 20.58 -4.12 14.43
CA ASN A 158 21.04 -5.42 14.92
C ASN A 158 20.58 -5.62 16.37
N VAL A 159 19.40 -6.19 16.56
CA VAL A 159 18.81 -6.45 17.89
C VAL A 159 18.30 -7.88 18.05
N ASP A 160 18.27 -8.36 19.29
CA ASP A 160 17.59 -9.59 19.68
C ASP A 160 16.18 -9.24 20.19
N PHE A 161 15.30 -8.85 19.26
CA PHE A 161 13.94 -8.40 19.54
C PHE A 161 12.98 -9.59 19.76
N PRO A 162 12.06 -9.54 20.76
CA PRO A 162 11.77 -8.44 21.69
C PRO A 162 12.59 -8.46 23.00
N THR A 163 13.55 -9.36 23.14
CA THR A 163 14.32 -9.58 24.38
C THR A 163 15.17 -8.36 24.76
N THR A 164 15.82 -7.73 23.77
CA THR A 164 16.70 -6.57 23.96
C THR A 164 16.55 -5.58 22.80
N LEU A 165 16.62 -4.29 23.15
CA LEU A 165 16.90 -3.22 22.20
C LEU A 165 18.37 -2.82 22.38
N GLY A 166 19.12 -2.79 21.30
CA GLY A 166 20.54 -2.45 21.26
C GLY A 166 20.77 -0.95 21.17
N GLU A 167 21.96 -0.54 20.72
CA GLU A 167 22.24 0.86 20.39
C GLU A 167 21.46 1.28 19.13
N THR A 168 20.87 2.47 19.19
CA THR A 168 20.16 3.06 18.06
C THR A 168 21.17 3.56 17.02
N ALA A 169 21.00 3.18 15.76
CA ALA A 169 21.82 3.70 14.65
C ALA A 169 21.37 5.10 14.21
N PHE A 170 20.06 5.39 14.33
CA PHE A 170 19.51 6.70 14.05
C PHE A 170 18.33 7.00 14.98
N SER A 171 18.31 8.20 15.56
CA SER A 171 17.18 8.74 16.32
C SER A 171 16.92 10.18 15.90
N GLY A 172 15.71 10.49 15.44
CA GLY A 172 15.40 11.84 14.97
C GLY A 172 13.99 12.03 14.47
N THR A 173 13.65 13.27 14.11
CA THR A 173 12.34 13.58 13.53
C THR A 173 12.36 13.38 12.01
N VAL A 174 11.37 12.66 11.51
CA VAL A 174 11.16 12.42 10.07
C VAL A 174 9.80 12.94 9.63
N GLN A 175 9.70 13.34 8.36
CA GLN A 175 8.41 13.49 7.70
C GLN A 175 7.88 12.11 7.36
N THR A 176 6.58 11.89 7.52
CA THR A 176 5.93 10.58 7.31
C THR A 176 4.68 10.71 6.46
N ARG A 177 4.34 9.63 5.75
CA ARG A 177 3.15 9.57 4.89
C ARG A 177 2.72 8.13 4.67
N ILE A 178 1.40 7.91 4.61
CA ILE A 178 0.81 6.66 4.10
C ILE A 178 0.07 6.95 2.79
N GLU A 179 0.31 6.13 1.78
CA GLU A 179 -0.37 6.19 0.48
C GLU A 179 -0.99 4.83 0.14
N LYS A 180 -2.26 4.82 -0.27
CA LYS A 180 -2.87 3.63 -0.86
C LYS A 180 -2.27 3.38 -2.25
N ILE A 181 -1.75 2.18 -2.49
CA ILE A 181 -1.26 1.76 -3.80
C ILE A 181 -2.47 1.34 -4.65
N PRO A 182 -2.70 1.98 -5.81
CA PRO A 182 -3.80 1.60 -6.69
C PRO A 182 -3.62 0.18 -7.22
N GLU A 183 -4.71 -0.59 -7.25
CA GLU A 183 -4.67 -1.92 -7.84
C GLU A 183 -4.40 -1.87 -9.35
N PRO A 184 -3.66 -2.84 -9.91
CA PRO A 184 -3.38 -2.92 -11.34
C PRO A 184 -4.63 -2.88 -12.24
N ALA A 185 -5.78 -3.38 -11.75
CA ALA A 185 -7.03 -3.45 -12.51
C ALA A 185 -7.53 -2.06 -12.97
N LEU A 186 -7.30 -1.00 -12.18
CA LEU A 186 -7.69 0.37 -12.54
C LEU A 186 -6.86 0.93 -13.71
N ILE A 187 -5.60 0.52 -13.82
CA ILE A 187 -4.68 0.98 -14.88
C ILE A 187 -5.03 0.30 -16.22
N PHE A 188 -5.35 -1.00 -16.21
CA PHE A 188 -5.79 -1.71 -17.40
C PHE A 188 -7.16 -1.22 -17.91
N GLY A 189 -8.09 -0.85 -17.01
CA GLY A 189 -9.38 -0.27 -17.39
C GLY A 189 -9.25 1.04 -18.18
N LEU A 190 -8.36 1.94 -17.75
CA LEU A 190 -8.10 3.21 -18.45
C LEU A 190 -7.41 3.01 -19.82
N LEU A 191 -6.50 2.04 -19.93
CA LEU A 191 -5.84 1.68 -21.19
C LEU A 191 -6.81 1.05 -22.20
N GLN A 192 -7.75 0.21 -21.74
CA GLN A 192 -8.74 -0.39 -22.64
C GLN A 192 -9.77 0.62 -23.16
N VAL A 193 -10.23 1.56 -22.33
CA VAL A 193 -11.16 2.62 -22.76
C VAL A 193 -10.50 3.57 -23.77
N SER A 194 -9.24 3.93 -23.55
CA SER A 194 -8.48 4.78 -24.49
C SER A 194 -8.20 4.07 -25.82
N ALA A 195 -7.82 2.78 -25.81
CA ALA A 195 -7.67 1.98 -27.03
C ALA A 195 -8.99 1.85 -27.81
N TRP A 196 -10.11 1.65 -27.13
CA TRP A 196 -11.43 1.55 -27.75
C TRP A 196 -11.85 2.87 -28.42
N LEU A 197 -11.65 4.01 -27.75
CA LEU A 197 -11.95 5.34 -28.31
C LEU A 197 -11.13 5.64 -29.57
N ILE A 198 -9.85 5.24 -29.60
CA ILE A 198 -8.98 5.40 -30.78
C ILE A 198 -9.46 4.51 -31.94
N LEU A 199 -9.85 3.27 -31.65
CA LEU A 199 -10.36 2.33 -32.65
C LEU A 199 -11.72 2.76 -33.22
N CYS A 200 -12.60 3.30 -32.38
CA CYS A 200 -13.89 3.86 -32.81
C CYS A 200 -13.71 5.09 -33.72
N ARG A 201 -12.75 6.00 -33.41
CA ARG A 201 -12.44 7.14 -34.28
C ARG A 201 -11.95 6.71 -35.66
N ARG A 202 -11.06 5.72 -35.74
CA ARG A 202 -10.54 5.22 -37.03
C ARG A 202 -11.58 4.55 -37.92
N ARG A 203 -12.63 3.94 -37.34
CA ARG A 203 -13.73 3.34 -38.12
C ARG A 203 -14.73 4.37 -38.66
N LEU A 204 -14.82 5.54 -38.04
CA LEU A 204 -15.68 6.64 -38.53
C LEU A 204 -15.02 7.42 -39.68
N GLU A 205 -13.69 7.42 -39.79
CA GLU A 205 -12.96 8.11 -40.87
C GLU A 205 -12.87 7.32 -42.18
N HIS A 206 -13.32 6.06 -42.21
CA HIS A 206 -13.37 5.24 -43.43
C HIS A 206 -14.81 4.83 -43.80
N PRO A 207 -15.63 5.74 -44.36
CA PRO A 207 -16.76 5.32 -45.16
C PRO A 207 -16.22 4.75 -46.48
N SER A 208 -16.58 3.50 -46.75
CA SER A 208 -16.28 2.77 -47.97
C SER A 208 -16.57 3.61 -49.22
N ARG A 209 -15.54 3.86 -50.03
CA ARG A 209 -15.73 4.10 -51.47
C ARG A 209 -16.32 2.83 -52.07
N SER A 210 -17.60 2.85 -52.42
CA SER A 210 -18.11 1.93 -53.44
C SER A 210 -19.27 2.55 -54.22
N ARG A 211 -19.25 2.26 -55.53
CA ARG A 211 -20.21 2.59 -56.62
C ARG A 211 -20.04 3.96 -57.25
N LEU A 212 -20.14 4.17 -58.57
CA LEU A 212 -20.14 3.35 -59.81
C LEU A 212 -20.31 4.42 -60.90
N HIS A 213 -19.54 4.36 -61.99
CA HIS A 213 -20.03 4.59 -63.37
C HIS A 213 -18.86 4.54 -64.36
N ARG A 214 -18.85 3.51 -65.20
CA ARG A 214 -18.21 3.57 -66.51
C ARG A 214 -19.30 3.23 -67.53
N ILE A 215 -19.66 4.25 -68.31
CA ILE A 215 -20.52 4.21 -69.48
C ILE A 215 -19.73 3.55 -70.61
N VAL A 216 -20.30 2.53 -71.25
CA VAL A 216 -20.62 2.49 -72.70
C VAL A 216 -21.88 1.64 -72.85
#